data_AF-A0A0R2B3P1-F1
#
_entry.id   AF-A0A0R2B3P1-F1
#
_cell.length_a   1.000
_cell.length_b   1.000
_cell.length_c   1.000
_cell.angle_alpha   90.00
_cell.angle_beta   90.00
_cell.angle_gamma   90.00
#
_symmetry.space_group_name_H-M   'P 1'
#
loop_
_entity.id
_entity.type
_entity.pdbx_description
1 polymer ?
#
loop_
_entity_poly.entity_id
_entity_poly.type
_entity_poly.pdbx_seq_one_letter_code
_entity_poly.pdbx_strand_id
1 'polypeptide(L)'
;MNEELKYCINCGEKIPKEAEFCPFCGSKQDNSGAAIKEKVPSQILPNSDVTKHKPWFKKAGFWIIAVIILIIIGGAGFAFHTQTSQGAVSSVKENVVSDNTDFGNATVKWNKDYKIIEIDLPKNARVIKDLNGGSISVWNSLVRNAKTESAKLNHKYSHIIVPNPSDKSKELLEVQNGEIKYNVGDDY
;
A
#
# COMPACT_ATOMS: atom_id res chain seq x y z
N MET A 1 -2.70 3.49 -49.22
CA MET A 1 -3.78 4.13 -48.46
C MET A 1 -3.22 4.37 -47.07
N ASN A 2 -3.05 5.62 -46.65
CA ASN A 2 -2.49 5.93 -45.34
C ASN A 2 -3.68 6.14 -44.39
N GLU A 3 -3.94 5.17 -43.53
CA GLU A 3 -4.95 5.30 -42.49
C GLU A 3 -4.39 6.21 -41.41
N GLU A 4 -4.98 7.39 -41.26
CA GLU A 4 -4.59 8.32 -40.20
C GLU A 4 -5.21 7.81 -38.88
N LEU A 5 -4.38 7.59 -37.88
CA LEU A 5 -4.80 7.02 -36.59
C LEU A 5 -4.69 8.06 -35.49
N LYS A 6 -5.63 8.02 -34.54
CA LYS A 6 -5.60 8.79 -33.29
C LYS A 6 -5.65 7.84 -32.09
N TYR A 7 -5.31 8.34 -30.92
CA TYR A 7 -5.49 7.59 -29.67
C TYR A 7 -6.83 7.94 -29.04
N CYS A 8 -7.53 6.93 -28.51
CA CYS A 8 -8.77 7.12 -27.78
C CYS A 8 -8.55 7.99 -26.54
N ILE A 9 -9.37 9.04 -26.37
CA ILE A 9 -9.28 9.96 -25.21
C ILE A 9 -9.57 9.28 -23.85
N ASN A 10 -10.22 8.11 -23.86
CA ASN A 10 -10.63 7.42 -22.64
C ASN A 10 -9.74 6.22 -22.29
N CYS A 11 -9.43 5.35 -23.27
CA CYS A 11 -8.66 4.12 -23.00
C CYS A 11 -7.24 4.12 -23.59
N GLY A 12 -6.87 5.12 -24.40
CA GLY A 12 -5.53 5.21 -24.99
C GLY A 12 -5.26 4.23 -26.14
N GLU A 13 -6.26 3.47 -26.61
CA GLU A 13 -6.10 2.55 -27.74
C GLU A 13 -6.01 3.30 -29.07
N LYS A 14 -5.27 2.76 -30.06
CA LYS A 14 -5.20 3.35 -31.40
C LYS A 14 -6.47 3.07 -32.18
N ILE A 15 -7.10 4.11 -32.70
CA ILE A 15 -8.35 4.05 -33.44
C ILE A 15 -8.25 4.91 -34.71
N PRO A 16 -9.07 4.66 -35.74
CA PRO A 16 -9.15 5.53 -36.92
C PRO A 16 -9.42 6.98 -36.52
N LYS A 17 -8.79 7.94 -37.20
CA LYS A 17 -8.95 9.37 -36.87
C LYS A 17 -10.40 9.84 -36.99
N GLU A 18 -11.15 9.26 -37.93
CA GLU A 18 -12.55 9.55 -38.19
C GLU A 18 -13.50 8.83 -37.21
N ALA A 19 -13.01 7.90 -36.39
CA ALA A 19 -13.85 7.14 -35.47
C ALA A 19 -14.56 8.07 -34.47
N GLU A 20 -15.89 8.12 -34.53
CA GLU A 20 -16.75 8.86 -33.59
C GLU A 20 -16.91 8.13 -32.25
N PHE A 21 -16.70 6.82 -32.21
CA PHE A 21 -16.74 6.00 -31.01
C PHE A 21 -15.57 5.02 -31.01
N CYS A 22 -14.97 4.78 -29.85
CA CYS A 22 -13.91 3.80 -29.70
C CYS A 22 -14.49 2.37 -29.77
N PRO A 23 -14.05 1.49 -30.70
CA PRO A 23 -14.56 0.12 -30.79
C PRO A 23 -14.12 -0.76 -29.60
N PHE A 24 -13.11 -0.34 -28.85
CA PHE A 24 -12.56 -1.10 -27.73
C PHE A 24 -13.22 -0.78 -26.39
N CYS A 25 -13.72 0.44 -26.20
CA CYS A 25 -14.30 0.87 -24.91
C CYS A 25 -15.63 1.61 -25.01
N GLY A 26 -16.12 1.88 -26.23
CA GLY A 26 -17.42 2.53 -26.47
C GLY A 26 -17.48 4.04 -26.25
N SER A 27 -16.38 4.69 -25.82
CA SER A 27 -16.39 6.15 -25.56
C SER A 27 -16.47 6.96 -26.85
N LYS A 28 -17.33 7.97 -26.88
CA LYS A 28 -17.42 8.96 -27.96
C LYS A 28 -16.11 9.76 -28.12
N GLN A 29 -15.73 10.08 -29.35
CA GLN A 29 -14.54 10.86 -29.71
C GLN A 29 -14.97 12.14 -30.43
N ASP A 30 -14.37 13.27 -30.07
CA ASP A 30 -14.67 14.55 -30.70
C ASP A 30 -13.77 14.78 -31.93
N ASN A 31 -14.39 14.86 -33.11
CA ASN A 31 -13.73 15.03 -34.41
C ASN A 31 -13.56 16.51 -34.79
N SER A 32 -12.97 17.33 -33.93
CA SER A 32 -12.62 18.73 -34.23
C SER A 32 -11.09 18.87 -34.35
N GLY A 33 -10.41 18.73 -35.48
CA GLY A 33 -10.78 18.70 -36.89
C GLY A 33 -9.63 19.40 -37.63
N ALA A 34 -8.90 18.68 -38.48
CA ALA A 34 -8.00 19.28 -39.46
C ALA A 34 -8.44 18.83 -40.85
N ALA A 35 -9.33 19.62 -41.47
CA ALA A 35 -9.55 19.62 -42.92
C ALA A 35 -10.25 20.93 -43.33
N ILE A 36 -9.65 21.57 -44.34
CA ILE A 36 -9.87 22.92 -44.84
C ILE A 36 -11.05 22.96 -45.82
N LYS A 37 -11.73 24.12 -45.95
CA LYS A 37 -12.44 24.50 -47.19
C LYS A 37 -12.02 25.90 -47.65
N GLU A 38 -11.76 25.98 -48.95
CA GLU A 38 -11.21 27.07 -49.76
C GLU A 38 -12.33 27.82 -50.52
N LYS A 39 -12.31 29.17 -50.57
CA LYS A 39 -12.55 30.07 -51.74
C LYS A 39 -12.80 31.56 -51.36
N VAL A 40 -11.93 32.41 -51.93
CA VAL A 40 -11.87 33.87 -52.31
C VAL A 40 -13.23 34.59 -52.60
N PRO A 41 -13.43 35.96 -52.66
CA PRO A 41 -12.56 37.18 -52.49
C PRO A 41 -13.09 38.33 -51.56
N SER A 42 -12.18 39.28 -51.24
CA SER A 42 -12.30 40.77 -51.20
C SER A 42 -13.60 41.44 -50.69
N GLN A 43 -13.50 42.38 -49.75
CA GLN A 43 -13.76 43.84 -49.92
C GLN A 43 -13.43 44.61 -48.61
N ILE A 44 -13.20 45.90 -48.80
CA ILE A 44 -12.50 46.90 -47.96
C ILE A 44 -13.44 47.53 -46.91
N LEU A 45 -12.92 47.72 -45.67
CA LEU A 45 -13.10 48.77 -44.59
C LEU A 45 -14.47 49.51 -44.42
N PRO A 46 -14.74 50.34 -43.37
CA PRO A 46 -14.06 50.63 -42.10
C PRO A 46 -14.98 50.67 -40.84
N ASN A 47 -14.35 50.86 -39.68
CA ASN A 47 -14.70 51.83 -38.63
C ASN A 47 -15.32 51.37 -37.30
N SER A 48 -14.55 51.72 -36.26
CA SER A 48 -14.90 52.27 -34.93
C SER A 48 -15.76 51.46 -33.95
N ASP A 49 -15.04 51.12 -32.88
CA ASP A 49 -15.38 51.33 -31.47
C ASP A 49 -16.56 50.57 -30.88
N VAL A 50 -16.24 49.46 -30.18
CA VAL A 50 -16.84 49.16 -28.88
C VAL A 50 -15.78 48.57 -27.93
N THR A 51 -15.27 49.46 -27.07
CA THR A 51 -14.73 49.21 -25.70
C THR A 51 -13.54 48.28 -25.50
N LYS A 52 -12.46 48.86 -24.97
CA LYS A 52 -11.36 48.15 -24.30
C LYS A 52 -11.89 47.29 -23.15
N HIS A 53 -11.99 45.98 -23.35
CA HIS A 53 -12.06 45.04 -22.23
C HIS A 53 -10.64 44.84 -21.69
N LYS A 54 -10.39 45.41 -20.52
CA LYS A 54 -9.16 45.21 -19.75
C LYS A 54 -9.00 43.72 -19.43
N PRO A 55 -7.90 43.04 -19.81
CA PRO A 55 -7.68 41.65 -19.37
C PRO A 55 -7.26 41.68 -17.90
N TRP A 56 -8.22 41.44 -17.01
CA TRP A 56 -8.06 41.49 -15.56
C TRP A 56 -7.41 40.22 -14.96
N PHE A 57 -7.10 39.18 -15.73
CA PHE A 57 -6.76 37.88 -15.15
C PHE A 57 -5.28 37.49 -15.34
N LYS A 58 -4.38 38.26 -14.72
CA LYS A 58 -2.97 37.88 -14.56
C LYS A 58 -2.68 37.26 -13.18
N LYS A 59 -3.41 36.20 -12.76
CA LYS A 59 -3.04 35.36 -11.59
C LYS A 59 -3.45 33.89 -11.70
N ALA A 60 -3.62 33.33 -12.91
CA ALA A 60 -3.98 31.92 -13.08
C ALA A 60 -2.78 30.94 -13.05
N GLY A 61 -1.58 31.37 -13.46
CA GLY A 61 -0.41 30.48 -13.52
C GLY A 61 0.20 30.13 -12.15
N PHE A 62 0.12 31.03 -11.17
CA PHE A 62 0.77 30.84 -9.87
C PHE A 62 0.04 29.81 -8.99
N TRP A 63 -1.29 29.76 -9.07
CA TRP A 63 -2.11 28.78 -8.33
C TRP A 63 -1.97 27.36 -8.88
N ILE A 64 -1.81 27.19 -10.19
CA ILE A 64 -1.63 25.88 -10.81
C ILE A 64 -0.28 25.27 -10.39
N ILE A 65 0.80 26.06 -10.37
CA ILE A 65 2.11 25.59 -9.91
C ILE A 65 2.09 25.28 -8.42
N ALA A 66 1.42 26.09 -7.58
CA ALA A 66 1.28 25.81 -6.16
C ALA A 66 0.47 24.54 -5.87
N VAL A 67 -0.59 24.26 -6.65
CA VAL A 67 -1.39 23.03 -6.55
C VAL A 67 -0.61 21.81 -7.02
N ILE A 68 0.16 21.92 -8.11
CA ILE A 68 1.04 20.83 -8.59
C ILE A 68 2.15 20.53 -7.56
N ILE A 69 2.74 21.56 -6.95
CA ILE A 69 3.74 21.39 -5.88
C ILE A 69 3.10 20.77 -4.63
N LEU A 70 1.88 21.17 -4.24
CA LEU A 70 1.13 20.54 -3.15
C LEU A 70 0.72 19.09 -3.44
N ILE A 71 0.44 18.73 -4.70
CA ILE A 71 0.15 17.36 -5.11
C ILE A 71 1.43 16.51 -5.14
N ILE A 72 2.58 17.07 -5.53
CA ILE A 72 3.87 16.37 -5.48
C ILE A 72 4.35 16.19 -4.04
N ILE A 73 4.24 17.23 -3.20
CA ILE A 73 4.59 17.16 -1.76
C ILE A 73 3.58 16.29 -0.99
N GLY A 74 2.28 16.41 -1.28
CA GLY A 74 1.22 15.59 -0.68
C GLY A 74 1.24 14.14 -1.14
N GLY A 75 1.58 13.88 -2.42
CA GLY A 75 1.73 12.55 -2.99
C GLY A 75 2.99 11.82 -2.53
N ALA A 76 4.11 12.53 -2.37
CA ALA A 76 5.34 11.97 -1.80
C ALA A 76 5.25 11.79 -0.27
N GLY A 77 4.55 12.68 0.43
CA GLY A 77 4.35 12.62 1.88
C GLY A 77 3.48 11.44 2.34
N PHE A 78 2.54 10.98 1.51
CA PHE A 78 1.66 9.85 1.86
C PHE A 78 2.37 8.49 1.82
N ALA A 79 3.40 8.33 0.99
CA ALA A 79 4.10 7.05 0.83
C ALA A 79 5.16 6.76 1.93
N PHE A 80 5.58 7.77 2.70
CA PHE A 80 6.73 7.62 3.61
C PHE A 80 6.40 7.19 5.05
N HIS A 81 5.12 7.04 5.45
CA HIS A 81 4.77 6.83 6.86
C HIS A 81 4.37 5.38 7.26
N THR A 82 4.36 4.39 6.36
CA THR A 82 3.85 3.04 6.70
C THR A 82 4.91 1.94 6.87
N GLN A 83 6.21 2.24 6.75
CA GLN A 83 7.24 1.21 6.56
C GLN A 83 7.90 0.65 7.84
N THR A 84 7.59 1.16 9.04
CA THR A 84 8.40 0.81 10.23
C THR A 84 8.01 -0.50 10.92
N SER A 85 6.76 -0.96 10.86
CA SER A 85 6.34 -2.20 11.53
C SER A 85 6.52 -3.47 10.68
N GLN A 86 6.49 -3.33 9.35
CA GLN A 86 6.63 -4.48 8.44
C GLN A 86 7.97 -5.19 8.61
N GLY A 87 9.08 -4.44 8.75
CA GLY A 87 10.40 -5.03 8.98
C GLY A 87 10.48 -5.87 10.25
N ALA A 88 9.93 -5.36 11.36
CA ALA A 88 9.90 -6.10 12.63
C ALA A 88 9.02 -7.37 12.53
N VAL A 89 7.84 -7.27 11.92
CA VAL A 89 6.95 -8.42 11.70
C VAL A 89 7.62 -9.48 10.82
N SER A 90 8.27 -9.08 9.73
CA SER A 90 8.99 -10.00 8.84
C SER A 90 10.16 -10.68 9.56
N SER A 91 10.92 -9.92 10.36
CA SER A 91 12.06 -10.46 11.12
C SER A 91 11.59 -11.50 12.15
N VAL A 92 10.51 -11.20 12.88
CA VAL A 92 9.90 -12.17 13.81
C VAL A 92 9.40 -13.41 13.08
N LYS A 93 8.72 -13.24 11.93
CA LYS A 93 8.25 -14.39 11.14
C LYS A 93 9.39 -15.30 10.70
N GLU A 94 10.47 -14.72 10.18
CA GLU A 94 11.62 -15.47 9.67
C GLU A 94 12.44 -16.13 10.78
N ASN A 95 12.69 -15.42 11.88
CA ASN A 95 13.61 -15.89 12.92
C ASN A 95 12.93 -16.73 14.00
N VAL A 96 11.60 -16.62 14.16
CA VAL A 96 10.87 -17.28 15.26
C VAL A 96 10.00 -18.44 14.76
N VAL A 97 9.36 -18.31 13.59
CA VAL A 97 8.33 -19.26 13.12
C VAL A 97 8.45 -19.62 11.64
N SER A 98 9.66 -19.68 11.09
CA SER A 98 9.89 -20.01 9.66
C SER A 98 9.68 -21.49 9.31
N ASP A 99 9.84 -22.40 10.27
CA ASP A 99 9.65 -23.83 10.01
C ASP A 99 8.16 -24.21 10.06
N ASN A 100 7.55 -24.36 8.89
CA ASN A 100 6.15 -24.77 8.77
C ASN A 100 5.87 -26.19 9.29
N THR A 101 6.89 -27.05 9.44
CA THR A 101 6.74 -28.38 10.03
C THR A 101 6.39 -28.28 11.51
N ASP A 102 7.07 -27.38 12.21
CA ASP A 102 6.94 -27.19 13.64
C ASP A 102 5.81 -26.21 13.98
N PHE A 103 5.73 -25.11 13.23
CA PHE A 103 4.85 -23.98 13.53
C PHE A 103 3.60 -23.92 12.65
N GLY A 104 3.48 -24.78 11.63
CA GLY A 104 2.38 -24.73 10.67
C GLY A 104 2.35 -23.41 9.89
N ASN A 105 1.18 -23.01 9.42
CA ASN A 105 0.97 -21.71 8.76
C ASN A 105 0.83 -20.57 9.78
N ALA A 106 1.81 -20.42 10.67
CA ALA A 106 1.82 -19.35 11.67
C ALA A 106 1.75 -17.97 11.00
N THR A 107 1.03 -17.04 11.63
CA THR A 107 0.97 -15.64 11.15
C THR A 107 1.50 -14.69 12.20
N VAL A 108 2.18 -13.64 11.75
CA VAL A 108 2.74 -12.60 12.62
C VAL A 108 2.12 -11.27 12.23
N LYS A 109 1.61 -10.52 13.21
CA LYS A 109 0.91 -9.26 12.99
C LYS A 109 1.39 -8.19 13.97
N TRP A 110 1.36 -6.95 13.51
CA TRP A 110 1.59 -5.79 14.36
C TRP A 110 0.26 -5.21 14.84
N ASN A 111 0.05 -5.24 16.14
CA ASN A 111 -1.06 -4.56 16.80
C ASN A 111 -0.62 -3.12 17.13
N LYS A 112 -1.19 -2.15 16.41
CA LYS A 112 -0.80 -0.72 16.54
C LYS A 112 -1.27 -0.10 17.85
N ASP A 113 -2.42 -0.55 18.35
CA ASP A 113 -3.07 0.05 19.52
C ASP A 113 -2.32 -0.33 20.79
N TYR A 114 -1.96 -1.61 20.91
CA TYR A 114 -1.22 -2.12 22.05
C TYR A 114 0.30 -2.12 21.86
N LYS A 115 0.77 -1.85 20.64
CA LYS A 115 2.19 -1.88 20.26
C LYS A 115 2.84 -3.26 20.49
N ILE A 116 2.14 -4.30 20.06
CA ILE A 116 2.53 -5.70 20.27
C ILE A 116 2.70 -6.40 18.93
N ILE A 117 3.70 -7.27 18.82
CA ILE A 117 3.79 -8.28 17.76
C ILE A 117 3.11 -9.56 18.24
N GLU A 118 2.04 -9.95 17.56
CA GLU A 118 1.27 -11.15 17.86
C GLU A 118 1.70 -12.29 16.92
N ILE A 119 2.08 -13.43 17.49
CA ILE A 119 2.38 -14.67 16.76
C ILE A 119 1.18 -15.62 16.90
N ASP A 120 0.33 -15.66 15.89
CA ASP A 120 -0.82 -16.57 15.80
C ASP A 120 -0.37 -17.96 15.32
N LEU A 121 -0.35 -18.93 16.22
CA LEU A 121 -0.11 -20.35 15.91
C LEU A 121 -1.44 -21.06 15.57
N PRO A 122 -1.48 -21.92 14.54
CA PRO A 122 -2.67 -22.70 14.27
C PRO A 122 -2.80 -23.86 15.29
N LYS A 123 -4.04 -24.21 15.68
CA LYS A 123 -4.33 -25.25 16.69
C LYS A 123 -3.70 -26.61 16.38
N ASN A 124 -3.49 -26.91 15.10
CA ASN A 124 -2.95 -28.18 14.63
C ASN A 124 -1.42 -28.17 14.44
N ALA A 125 -0.74 -27.04 14.68
CA ALA A 125 0.72 -26.96 14.63
C ALA A 125 1.35 -27.95 15.59
N ARG A 126 2.49 -28.52 15.20
CA ARG A 126 3.22 -29.48 16.03
C ARG A 126 3.60 -28.85 17.38
N VAL A 127 4.09 -27.61 17.38
CA VAL A 127 4.45 -26.90 18.63
C VAL A 127 3.30 -26.86 19.64
N ILE A 128 2.05 -26.69 19.18
CA ILE A 128 0.87 -26.63 20.04
C ILE A 128 0.48 -28.03 20.52
N LYS A 129 0.53 -29.04 19.64
CA LYS A 129 0.23 -30.43 20.00
C LYS A 129 1.24 -30.98 21.01
N ASP A 130 2.52 -30.74 20.76
CA ASP A 130 3.63 -31.18 21.59
C ASP A 130 3.51 -30.52 22.98
N LEU A 131 3.28 -29.20 23.04
CA LEU A 131 3.08 -28.47 24.30
C LEU A 131 1.90 -29.03 25.10
N ASN A 132 0.73 -29.23 24.46
CA ASN A 132 -0.43 -29.82 25.14
C ASN A 132 -0.20 -31.27 25.60
N GLY A 133 0.71 -31.99 24.93
CA GLY A 133 1.14 -33.34 25.31
C GLY A 133 2.28 -33.37 26.33
N GLY A 134 2.74 -32.22 26.82
CA GLY A 134 3.84 -32.11 27.79
C GLY A 134 5.25 -32.13 27.19
N SER A 135 5.37 -32.14 25.85
CA SER A 135 6.67 -32.04 25.17
C SER A 135 6.99 -30.58 24.83
N ILE A 136 7.94 -30.00 25.54
CA ILE A 136 8.27 -28.57 25.43
C ILE A 136 9.47 -28.25 24.52
N SER A 137 10.03 -29.23 23.80
CA SER A 137 11.27 -29.01 23.02
C SER A 137 11.12 -27.98 21.89
N VAL A 138 10.08 -28.12 21.06
CA VAL A 138 9.75 -27.19 19.98
C VAL A 138 9.34 -25.83 20.57
N TRP A 139 8.59 -25.85 21.67
CA TRP A 139 8.18 -24.64 22.39
C TRP A 139 9.37 -23.84 22.91
N ASN A 140 10.35 -24.50 23.55
CA ASN A 140 11.56 -23.86 24.06
C ASN A 140 12.41 -23.22 22.96
N SER A 141 12.39 -23.79 21.74
CA SER A 141 13.01 -23.17 20.58
C SER A 141 12.30 -21.88 20.17
N LEU A 142 10.95 -21.88 20.15
CA LEU A 142 10.17 -20.68 19.91
C LEU A 142 10.47 -19.60 20.97
N VAL A 143 10.43 -19.94 22.25
CA VAL A 143 10.70 -19.02 23.37
C VAL A 143 12.08 -18.40 23.25
N ARG A 144 13.11 -19.21 23.01
CA ARG A 144 14.50 -18.74 22.83
C ARG A 144 14.64 -17.80 21.63
N ASN A 145 14.01 -18.13 20.51
CA ASN A 145 14.08 -17.30 19.30
C ASN A 145 13.31 -15.99 19.50
N ALA A 146 12.11 -16.04 20.08
CA ALA A 146 11.33 -14.84 20.42
C ALA A 146 12.08 -13.92 21.39
N LYS A 147 12.71 -14.48 22.43
CA LYS A 147 13.59 -13.74 23.35
C LYS A 147 14.74 -13.05 22.62
N THR A 148 15.44 -13.80 21.78
CA THR A 148 16.58 -13.28 21.02
C THR A 148 16.17 -12.17 20.05
N GLU A 149 15.04 -12.35 19.38
CA GLU A 149 14.51 -11.37 18.42
C GLU A 149 14.01 -10.10 19.14
N SER A 150 13.23 -10.27 20.20
CA SER A 150 12.75 -9.18 21.06
C SER A 150 13.89 -8.28 21.56
N ALA A 151 15.04 -8.86 21.91
CA ALA A 151 16.23 -8.12 22.35
C ALA A 151 16.89 -7.27 21.24
N LYS A 152 16.76 -7.68 19.97
CA LYS A 152 17.36 -6.99 18.82
C LYS A 152 16.47 -5.89 18.25
N LEU A 153 15.15 -6.05 18.39
CA LEU A 153 14.19 -5.10 17.86
C LEU A 153 14.27 -3.75 18.58
N ASN A 154 13.87 -2.70 17.87
CA ASN A 154 13.63 -1.40 18.50
C ASN A 154 12.65 -1.59 19.68
N HIS A 155 12.87 -0.90 20.80
CA HIS A 155 12.03 -1.01 22.00
C HIS A 155 10.52 -0.94 21.68
N LYS A 156 10.12 -0.13 20.69
CA LYS A 156 8.74 0.00 20.20
C LYS A 156 8.13 -1.31 19.70
N TYR A 157 8.94 -2.19 19.10
CA TYR A 157 8.52 -3.46 18.48
C TYR A 157 8.99 -4.69 19.27
N SER A 158 9.63 -4.48 20.42
CA SER A 158 10.22 -5.55 21.23
C SER A 158 9.19 -6.41 21.95
N HIS A 159 7.95 -5.95 22.09
CA HIS A 159 6.89 -6.69 22.78
C HIS A 159 6.29 -7.72 21.84
N ILE A 160 6.55 -9.00 22.13
CA ILE A 160 6.09 -10.15 21.35
C ILE A 160 5.23 -11.02 22.25
N ILE A 161 4.05 -11.40 21.76
CA ILE A 161 3.17 -12.35 22.45
C ILE A 161 2.78 -13.52 21.55
N VAL A 162 2.49 -14.66 22.19
CA VAL A 162 1.88 -15.83 21.56
C VAL A 162 0.56 -16.10 22.27
N PRO A 163 -0.60 -15.70 21.71
CA PRO A 163 -1.90 -16.01 22.30
C PRO A 163 -2.23 -17.49 22.16
N ASN A 164 -2.99 -18.02 23.11
CA ASN A 164 -3.47 -19.39 23.07
C ASN A 164 -4.44 -19.56 21.88
N PRO A 165 -4.20 -20.54 21.00
CA PRO A 165 -5.01 -20.69 19.78
C PRO A 165 -6.44 -21.17 20.07
N SER A 166 -6.70 -21.77 21.23
CA SER A 166 -8.03 -22.21 21.69
C SER A 166 -8.78 -21.14 22.46
N ASP A 167 -8.08 -20.25 23.16
CA ASP A 167 -8.66 -19.16 23.93
C ASP A 167 -7.76 -17.92 23.82
N LYS A 168 -8.12 -17.00 22.91
CA LYS A 168 -7.31 -15.81 22.60
C LYS A 168 -7.22 -14.80 23.76
N SER A 169 -8.00 -14.98 24.83
CA SER A 169 -7.87 -14.17 26.04
C SER A 169 -6.70 -14.58 26.94
N LYS A 170 -6.12 -15.76 26.67
CA LYS A 170 -4.96 -16.28 27.40
C LYS A 170 -3.73 -16.21 26.53
N GLU A 171 -2.62 -15.85 27.14
CA GLU A 171 -1.31 -15.87 26.51
C GLU A 171 -0.62 -17.20 26.84
N LEU A 172 0.23 -17.66 25.93
CA LEU A 172 1.13 -18.79 26.16
C LEU A 172 2.57 -18.30 26.38
N LEU A 173 2.92 -17.17 25.77
CA LEU A 173 4.22 -16.54 25.88
C LEU A 173 4.07 -15.03 25.82
N GLU A 174 4.79 -14.33 26.68
CA GLU A 174 5.01 -12.90 26.61
C GLU A 174 6.49 -12.60 26.78
N VAL A 175 7.05 -11.85 25.84
CA VAL A 175 8.46 -11.41 25.84
C VAL A 175 8.51 -9.92 25.54
N GLN A 176 9.33 -9.18 26.28
CA GLN A 176 9.52 -7.75 26.05
C GLN A 176 10.97 -7.33 26.30
N ASN A 177 11.56 -6.60 25.37
CA ASN A 177 12.98 -6.18 25.42
C ASN A 177 13.97 -7.33 25.74
N GLY A 178 13.71 -8.52 25.22
CA GLY A 178 14.57 -9.69 25.46
C GLY A 178 14.37 -10.37 26.83
N GLU A 179 13.37 -9.95 27.59
CA GLU A 179 12.99 -10.57 28.86
C GLU A 179 11.71 -11.39 28.69
N ILE A 180 11.68 -12.59 29.26
CA ILE A 180 10.47 -13.41 29.32
C ILE A 180 9.63 -12.87 30.48
N LYS A 181 8.42 -12.40 30.18
CA LYS A 181 7.45 -11.91 31.17
C LYS A 181 6.49 -13.01 31.61
N TYR A 182 6.12 -13.89 30.69
CA TYR A 182 5.29 -15.06 30.94
C TYR A 182 5.66 -16.19 29.98
N ASN A 183 5.68 -17.43 30.46
CA ASN A 183 5.91 -18.62 29.65
C ASN A 183 5.13 -19.82 30.22
N VAL A 184 4.12 -20.28 29.49
CA VAL A 184 3.35 -21.49 29.85
C VAL A 184 4.21 -22.75 29.95
N GLY A 185 5.37 -22.76 29.26
CA GLY A 185 6.32 -23.87 29.32
C GLY A 185 6.98 -24.05 30.68
N ASP A 186 6.93 -23.04 31.57
CA ASP A 186 7.49 -23.13 32.92
C ASP A 186 6.61 -23.97 33.87
N ASP A 187 5.38 -24.27 33.47
CA ASP A 187 4.42 -25.09 34.23
C ASP A 187 4.56 -26.61 33.97
N TYR A 188 5.48 -27.02 33.08
CA TYR A 188 5.69 -28.41 32.63
C TYR A 188 6.97 -29.06 33.17
#